data_AF-A0ABD7FTC8-F1
#
_entry.id   AF-A0ABD7FTC8-F1
#
_cell.length_a   1.000
_cell.length_b   1.000
_cell.length_c   1.000
_cell.angle_alpha   90.00
_cell.angle_beta   90.00
_cell.angle_gamma   90.00
#
_symmetry.space_group_name_H-M   'P 1'
#
loop_
_entity.id
_entity.type
_entity.pdbx_description
1 polymer ?
#
loop_
_entity_poly.entity_id
_entity_poly.type
_entity_poly.pdbx_seq_one_letter_code
_entity_poly.pdbx_strand_id
1 'polypeptide(L)'
;MMHFNPRALRNASEHYRYWSTEEELRLFSLAKDHSAVECASLLGRTLKSVKQAALVRGVSFQKNPRKAFTESDDNYIRRYVGVLTTQEIASKLGRTRNSIKHRIRRLGLSKTFIPKVHVIYDEHDVELCRQLHESGLTIAEISRKMEISPQMVSLYISYRARIGYVPEYIYNIDELR
;
A
#
# COMPACT_ATOMS: atom_id res chain seq x y z
N MET A 1 26.26 26.87 31.82
CA MET A 1 26.01 28.23 31.31
C MET A 1 26.06 28.18 29.78
N MET A 2 24.97 28.50 29.10
CA MET A 2 24.93 28.51 27.64
C MET A 2 25.70 29.75 27.14
N HIS A 3 26.77 29.53 26.36
CA HIS A 3 27.59 30.62 25.82
C HIS A 3 26.83 31.36 24.70
N PHE A 4 26.54 32.63 24.95
CA PHE A 4 26.11 33.58 23.93
C PHE A 4 27.30 33.86 22.99
N ASN A 5 27.15 33.58 21.69
CA ASN A 5 28.19 33.81 20.68
C ASN A 5 27.91 35.12 19.92
N PRO A 6 28.67 36.20 20.16
CA PRO A 6 28.33 37.58 19.75
C PRO A 6 28.69 37.93 18.29
N ARG A 7 28.75 36.96 17.36
CA ARG A 7 28.89 37.25 15.91
C ARG A 7 27.57 37.66 15.23
N ALA A 8 26.60 38.15 16.00
CA ALA A 8 25.20 38.32 15.61
C ALA A 8 24.90 39.51 14.68
N LEU A 9 25.88 40.28 14.21
CA LEU A 9 25.61 41.47 13.38
C LEU A 9 26.59 41.60 12.21
N ARG A 10 26.46 40.72 11.22
CA ARG A 10 26.86 41.05 9.84
C ARG A 10 26.01 40.26 8.84
N ASN A 11 25.29 41.02 8.02
CA ASN A 11 24.44 40.58 6.91
C ASN A 11 24.90 39.27 6.25
N ALA A 12 24.07 38.23 6.32
CA ALA A 12 24.13 37.09 5.43
C ALA A 12 22.71 36.86 4.87
N SER A 13 22.60 37.08 3.57
CA SER A 13 21.45 36.86 2.67
C SER A 13 20.54 35.69 3.04
N GLU A 14 19.26 35.78 2.66
CA GLU A 14 18.09 34.87 2.75
C GLU A 14 18.33 33.34 2.73
N HIS A 15 19.53 32.88 2.39
CA HIS A 15 19.95 31.50 2.29
C HIS A 15 20.51 30.86 3.57
N TYR A 16 20.81 31.63 4.63
CA TYR A 16 21.40 31.10 5.88
C TYR A 16 20.48 31.26 7.09
N ARG A 17 19.37 30.49 7.12
CA ARG A 17 18.43 30.47 8.26
C ARG A 17 19.02 29.69 9.44
N TYR A 18 19.52 30.39 10.46
CA TYR A 18 20.02 29.81 11.71
C TYR A 18 18.98 28.95 12.43
N TRP A 19 19.46 27.90 13.13
CA TRP A 19 18.63 27.04 13.98
C TRP A 19 18.29 27.77 15.28
N SER A 20 17.01 28.03 15.53
CA SER A 20 16.55 28.54 16.82
C SER A 20 16.49 27.42 17.86
N THR A 21 16.52 27.78 19.14
CA THR A 21 16.37 26.81 20.25
C THR A 21 15.05 26.03 20.15
N GLU A 22 13.97 26.66 19.68
CA GLU A 22 12.69 25.99 19.47
C GLU A 22 12.76 24.94 18.35
N GLU A 23 13.41 25.28 17.22
CA GLU A 23 13.61 24.35 16.11
C GLU A 23 14.51 23.18 16.51
N GLU A 24 15.51 23.41 17.37
CA GLU A 24 16.35 22.36 17.94
C GLU A 24 15.54 21.41 18.82
N LEU A 25 14.73 21.93 19.74
CA LEU A 25 13.86 21.11 20.59
C LEU A 25 12.87 20.30 19.75
N ARG A 26 12.29 20.89 18.70
CA ARG A 26 11.47 20.16 17.73
C ARG A 26 12.27 19.08 17.01
N LEU A 27 13.50 19.32 16.59
CA LEU A 27 14.35 18.30 15.96
C LEU A 27 14.59 17.11 16.90
N PHE A 28 14.89 17.35 18.18
CA PHE A 28 15.07 16.29 19.18
C PHE A 28 13.79 15.48 19.41
N SER A 29 12.64 16.15 19.46
CA SER A 29 11.34 15.49 19.59
C SER A 29 11.01 14.65 18.36
N LEU A 30 11.09 15.24 17.17
CA LEU A 30 10.69 14.60 15.91
C LEU A 30 11.58 13.42 15.54
N ALA A 31 12.90 13.53 15.75
CA ALA A 31 13.86 12.49 15.35
C ALA A 31 13.63 11.13 16.03
N LYS A 32 12.90 11.09 17.16
CA LYS A 32 12.52 9.86 17.86
C LYS A 32 11.52 9.01 17.08
N ASP A 33 10.61 9.65 16.36
CA ASP A 33 9.46 9.00 15.71
C ASP A 33 9.42 9.20 14.20
N HIS A 34 10.28 10.06 13.65
CA HIS A 34 10.27 10.44 12.24
C HIS A 34 11.64 10.19 11.60
N SER A 35 11.60 9.85 10.32
CA SER A 35 12.79 9.82 9.47
C SER A 35 13.32 11.23 9.22
N ALA A 36 14.57 11.33 8.79
CA ALA A 36 15.17 12.63 8.43
C ALA A 36 14.38 13.40 7.36
N VAL A 37 13.69 12.70 6.45
CA VAL A 37 12.87 13.28 5.38
C VAL A 37 11.58 13.88 5.94
N GLU A 38 10.92 13.16 6.84
CA GLU A 38 9.73 13.64 7.53
C GLU A 38 10.06 14.83 8.45
N CYS A 39 11.17 14.75 9.21
CA CYS A 39 11.67 15.87 10.01
C CYS A 39 11.94 17.11 9.14
N ALA A 40 12.54 16.94 7.96
CA ALA A 40 12.78 18.04 7.02
C ALA A 40 11.47 18.71 6.58
N SER A 41 10.45 17.91 6.24
CA SER A 41 9.14 18.41 5.83
C SER A 41 8.43 19.14 6.98
N LEU A 42 8.43 18.57 8.19
CA LEU A 42 7.77 19.13 9.38
C LEU A 42 8.45 20.40 9.91
N LEU A 43 9.77 20.52 9.75
CA LEU A 43 10.54 21.69 10.15
C LEU A 43 10.60 22.77 9.06
N GLY A 44 10.05 22.52 7.87
CA GLY A 44 10.14 23.44 6.73
C GLY A 44 11.58 23.72 6.30
N ARG A 45 12.46 22.70 6.40
CA ARG A 45 13.90 22.81 6.08
C ARG A 45 14.32 21.78 5.06
N THR A 46 15.46 22.03 4.41
CA THR A 46 16.05 21.05 3.49
C THR A 46 16.57 19.83 4.27
N LEU A 47 16.49 18.65 3.65
CA LEU A 47 17.03 17.40 4.22
C LEU A 47 18.52 17.54 4.59
N LYS A 48 19.29 18.27 3.79
CA LYS A 48 20.72 18.55 4.04
C LYS A 48 20.91 19.35 5.33
N SER A 49 20.13 20.41 5.54
CA SER A 49 20.18 21.22 6.77
C SER A 49 19.81 20.40 8.00
N VAL A 50 18.76 19.57 7.91
CA VAL A 50 18.31 18.71 9.02
C VAL A 50 19.34 17.65 9.37
N LYS A 51 19.94 16.97 8.38
CA LYS A 51 21.02 15.99 8.61
C LYS A 51 22.24 16.63 9.25
N GLN A 52 22.66 17.81 8.78
CA GLN A 52 23.81 18.52 9.36
C GLN A 52 23.54 18.95 10.80
N ALA A 53 22.34 19.48 11.08
CA ALA A 53 21.97 19.93 12.42
C ALA A 53 21.90 18.77 13.43
N ALA A 54 21.38 17.62 12.99
CA ALA A 54 21.35 16.40 13.78
C ALA A 54 22.75 15.84 14.03
N LEU A 55 23.63 15.85 13.01
CA LEU A 55 25.03 15.43 13.15
C LEU A 55 25.77 16.25 14.21
N VAL A 56 25.68 17.58 14.13
CA VAL A 56 26.33 18.50 15.08
C VAL A 56 25.84 18.30 16.52
N ARG A 57 24.60 17.85 16.69
CA ARG A 57 23.93 17.67 18.01
C ARG A 57 23.87 16.21 18.47
N GLY A 58 24.49 15.28 17.74
CA GLY A 58 24.48 13.85 18.09
C GLY A 58 23.10 13.19 18.02
N VAL A 59 22.16 13.74 17.24
CA VAL A 59 20.81 13.21 17.11
C VAL A 59 20.78 12.15 16.01
N SER A 60 20.29 10.96 16.35
CA SER A 60 20.00 9.92 15.36
C SER A 60 18.51 9.92 15.02
N PHE A 61 18.19 9.72 13.74
CA PHE A 61 16.82 9.58 13.26
C PHE A 61 16.39 8.13 13.28
N GLN A 62 15.08 7.88 13.40
CA GLN A 62 14.56 6.55 13.12
C GLN A 62 14.80 6.14 11.68
N LYS A 63 15.53 5.02 11.50
CA LYS A 63 15.86 4.46 10.18
C LYS A 63 14.66 3.79 9.51
N ASN A 64 13.58 3.56 10.23
CA ASN A 64 12.29 3.09 9.73
C ASN A 64 11.26 3.31 10.84
N PRO A 65 10.64 4.48 10.96
CA PRO A 65 9.50 4.61 11.84
C PRO A 65 8.44 3.64 11.33
N ARG A 66 8.25 2.53 12.07
CA ARG A 66 7.30 1.49 11.67
C ARG A 66 5.92 2.13 11.77
N LYS A 67 5.42 2.72 10.68
CA LYS A 67 4.04 3.20 10.61
C LYS A 67 3.15 2.02 10.97
N ALA A 68 2.56 2.02 12.16
CA ALA A 68 1.67 0.94 12.57
C ALA A 68 0.50 0.88 11.58
N PHE A 69 0.02 -0.31 11.25
CA PHE A 69 -1.21 -0.44 10.48
C PHE A 69 -2.36 0.00 11.38
N THR A 70 -3.14 0.95 10.88
CA THR A 70 -4.38 1.37 11.54
C THR A 70 -5.50 0.39 11.22
N GLU A 71 -6.60 0.46 11.95
CA GLU A 71 -7.81 -0.31 11.62
C GLU A 71 -8.37 0.07 10.24
N SER A 72 -8.30 1.35 9.87
CA SER A 72 -8.67 1.81 8.52
C SER A 72 -7.78 1.19 7.45
N ASP A 73 -6.47 1.06 7.69
CA ASP A 73 -5.57 0.39 6.75
C ASP A 73 -5.99 -1.09 6.58
N ASP A 74 -6.29 -1.78 7.68
CA ASP A 74 -6.71 -3.18 7.64
C ASP A 74 -8.06 -3.35 6.94
N ASN A 75 -9.01 -2.45 7.17
CA ASN A 75 -10.32 -2.47 6.50
C ASN A 75 -10.17 -2.23 5.00
N TYR A 76 -9.29 -1.32 4.59
CA TYR A 76 -8.96 -1.12 3.18
C TYR A 76 -8.33 -2.38 2.58
N ILE A 77 -7.38 -3.01 3.29
CA ILE A 77 -6.77 -4.27 2.84
C ILE A 77 -7.83 -5.37 2.72
N ARG A 78 -8.69 -5.58 3.72
CA ARG A 78 -9.77 -6.58 3.68
C ARG A 78 -10.69 -6.37 2.49
N ARG A 79 -11.04 -5.11 2.20
CA ARG A 79 -11.95 -4.76 1.11
C ARG A 79 -11.35 -4.99 -0.28
N TYR A 80 -10.06 -4.72 -0.45
CA TYR A 80 -9.42 -4.68 -1.77
C TYR A 80 -8.44 -5.81 -2.06
N VAL A 81 -8.09 -6.65 -1.08
CA VAL A 81 -7.29 -7.85 -1.33
C VAL A 81 -8.06 -8.81 -2.25
N GLY A 82 -7.45 -9.18 -3.37
CA GLY A 82 -8.07 -9.98 -4.42
C GLY A 82 -8.74 -9.13 -5.51
N VAL A 83 -9.11 -7.88 -5.20
CA VAL A 83 -9.65 -6.91 -6.18
C VAL A 83 -8.54 -6.06 -6.79
N LEU A 84 -7.61 -5.55 -5.97
CA LEU A 84 -6.47 -4.77 -6.39
C LEU A 84 -5.18 -5.57 -6.26
N THR A 85 -4.19 -5.26 -7.08
CA THR A 85 -2.85 -5.78 -6.91
C THR A 85 -2.28 -5.29 -5.58
N THR A 86 -1.38 -6.09 -4.99
CA THR A 86 -0.66 -5.68 -3.78
C THR A 86 0.08 -4.35 -3.96
N GLN A 87 0.50 -4.04 -5.19
CA GLN A 87 1.18 -2.79 -5.51
C GLN A 87 0.21 -1.59 -5.48
N GLU A 88 -1.00 -1.71 -6.03
CA GLU A 88 -2.00 -0.65 -5.98
C GLU A 88 -2.44 -0.33 -4.55
N ILE A 89 -2.67 -1.37 -3.73
CA ILE A 89 -2.98 -1.20 -2.30
C ILE A 89 -1.81 -0.51 -1.58
N ALA A 90 -0.58 -0.89 -1.89
CA ALA A 90 0.62 -0.30 -1.32
C ALA A 90 0.74 1.19 -1.68
N SER A 91 0.53 1.54 -2.95
CA SER A 91 0.50 2.93 -3.42
C SER A 91 -0.57 3.74 -2.70
N LYS A 92 -1.80 3.22 -2.57
CA LYS A 92 -2.89 3.93 -1.89
C LYS A 92 -2.61 4.18 -0.41
N LEU A 93 -2.03 3.22 0.29
CA LEU A 93 -1.72 3.33 1.72
C LEU A 93 -0.38 4.03 2.00
N GLY A 94 0.38 4.41 0.96
CA GLY A 94 1.72 5.00 1.09
C GLY A 94 2.70 4.03 1.76
N ARG A 95 2.61 2.73 1.44
CA ARG A 95 3.43 1.67 2.04
C ARG A 95 4.16 0.89 0.95
N THR A 96 5.10 0.04 1.34
CA THR A 96 5.78 -0.84 0.40
C THR A 96 4.95 -2.09 0.10
N ARG A 97 5.08 -2.63 -1.12
CA ARG A 97 4.43 -3.87 -1.54
C ARG A 97 4.68 -5.03 -0.56
N ASN A 98 5.93 -5.16 -0.08
CA ASN A 98 6.29 -6.20 0.88
C ASN A 98 5.60 -5.99 2.24
N SER A 99 5.48 -4.73 2.72
CA SER A 99 4.75 -4.41 3.95
C SER A 99 3.29 -4.86 3.87
N ILE A 100 2.61 -4.56 2.75
CA ILE A 100 1.25 -5.02 2.51
C ILE A 100 1.17 -6.55 2.43
N LYS A 101 2.05 -7.22 1.67
CA LYS A 101 2.08 -8.69 1.58
C LYS A 101 2.21 -9.37 2.94
N HIS A 102 3.08 -8.85 3.81
CA HIS A 102 3.21 -9.34 5.18
C HIS A 102 1.95 -9.07 6.01
N ARG A 103 1.32 -7.91 5.86
CA ARG A 103 0.08 -7.59 6.57
C ARG A 103 -1.08 -8.49 6.14
N ILE A 104 -1.27 -8.70 4.83
CA ILE A 104 -2.25 -9.63 4.26
C ILE A 104 -2.10 -11.02 4.89
N ARG A 105 -0.87 -11.55 4.96
CA ARG A 105 -0.61 -12.86 5.60
C ARG A 105 -0.99 -12.86 7.08
N ARG A 106 -0.66 -11.79 7.82
CA ARG A 106 -1.02 -11.67 9.25
C ARG A 106 -2.52 -11.55 9.49
N LEU A 107 -3.26 -10.99 8.54
CA LEU A 107 -4.72 -10.91 8.57
C LEU A 107 -5.41 -12.21 8.10
N GLY A 108 -4.64 -13.23 7.70
CA GLY A 108 -5.19 -14.50 7.19
C GLY A 108 -5.75 -14.42 5.75
N LEU A 109 -5.50 -13.31 5.04
CA LEU A 109 -6.11 -13.02 3.73
C LEU A 109 -5.29 -13.56 2.54
N SER A 110 -4.23 -14.34 2.79
CA SER A 110 -3.30 -14.77 1.74
C SER A 110 -3.88 -15.79 0.75
N LYS A 111 -5.01 -16.43 1.09
CA LYS A 111 -5.70 -17.40 0.21
C LYS A 111 -6.63 -16.72 -0.80
N THR A 112 -6.95 -15.44 -0.65
CA THR A 112 -7.86 -14.68 -1.52
C THR A 112 -7.19 -14.23 -2.83
N PHE A 113 -6.06 -14.84 -3.20
CA PHE A 113 -5.34 -14.50 -4.43
C PHE A 113 -5.95 -15.28 -5.61
N ILE A 114 -7.00 -14.72 -6.22
CA ILE A 114 -7.20 -14.93 -7.65
C ILE A 114 -6.40 -13.81 -8.30
N PRO A 115 -5.24 -14.10 -8.92
CA PRO A 115 -4.56 -13.08 -9.70
C PRO A 115 -5.56 -12.57 -10.73
N LYS A 116 -5.76 -11.25 -10.76
CA LYS A 116 -6.23 -10.53 -11.95
C LYS A 116 -5.28 -10.89 -13.10
N VAL A 117 -5.53 -12.02 -13.74
CA VAL A 117 -5.40 -12.08 -15.19
C VAL A 117 -6.59 -11.25 -15.65
N HIS A 118 -6.32 -10.24 -16.46
CA HIS A 118 -7.33 -9.44 -17.16
C HIS A 118 -8.21 -10.34 -18.02
N VAL A 119 -9.16 -11.02 -17.40
CA VAL A 119 -10.26 -11.64 -18.10
C VAL A 119 -11.48 -11.11 -17.39
N ILE A 120 -12.04 -10.06 -17.99
CA ILE A 120 -13.44 -9.77 -17.82
C ILE A 120 -14.12 -11.00 -18.41
N TYR A 121 -14.43 -11.97 -17.56
CA TYR A 121 -15.21 -13.11 -17.99
C TYR A 121 -16.59 -12.57 -18.31
N ASP A 122 -17.05 -12.75 -19.55
CA ASP A 122 -18.45 -12.51 -19.85
C ASP A 122 -19.28 -13.43 -18.97
N GLU A 123 -20.29 -12.90 -18.28
CA GLU A 123 -21.09 -13.69 -17.35
C GLU A 123 -21.77 -14.86 -18.08
N HIS A 124 -22.09 -14.64 -19.37
CA HIS A 124 -22.62 -15.66 -20.26
C HIS A 124 -21.66 -16.84 -20.44
N ASP A 125 -20.38 -16.57 -20.71
CA ASP A 125 -19.36 -17.61 -20.90
C ASP A 125 -19.11 -18.44 -19.63
N VAL A 126 -19.18 -17.78 -18.46
CA VAL A 126 -19.05 -18.47 -17.16
C VAL A 126 -20.21 -19.43 -16.93
N GLU A 127 -21.44 -18.97 -17.15
CA GLU A 127 -22.63 -19.80 -16.95
C GLU A 127 -22.70 -20.93 -17.97
N LEU A 128 -22.34 -20.68 -19.22
CA LEU A 128 -22.31 -21.70 -20.26
C LEU A 128 -21.31 -22.82 -19.92
N CYS A 129 -20.09 -22.48 -19.50
CA CYS A 129 -19.11 -23.47 -19.02
C CYS A 129 -19.65 -24.31 -17.85
N ARG A 130 -20.43 -23.70 -16.94
CA ARG A 130 -21.04 -24.39 -15.79
C ARG A 130 -22.11 -25.38 -16.23
N GLN A 131 -23.03 -24.95 -17.09
CA GLN A 131 -24.10 -25.80 -17.61
C GLN A 131 -23.55 -26.99 -18.41
N LEU A 132 -22.53 -26.75 -19.24
CA LEU A 132 -21.87 -27.82 -19.97
C LEU A 132 -21.25 -28.86 -19.01
N HIS A 133 -20.61 -28.40 -17.94
CA HIS A 133 -20.05 -29.31 -16.93
C HIS A 133 -21.15 -30.07 -16.15
N GLU A 134 -22.24 -29.41 -15.77
CA GLU A 134 -23.39 -30.06 -15.11
C GLU A 134 -24.08 -31.09 -16.01
N SER A 135 -24.08 -30.86 -17.33
CA SER A 135 -24.56 -31.84 -18.31
C SER A 135 -23.60 -33.02 -18.54
N GLY A 136 -22.48 -33.06 -17.80
CA GLY A 136 -21.54 -34.18 -17.77
C GLY A 136 -20.33 -34.05 -18.69
N LEU A 137 -20.14 -32.90 -19.36
CA LEU A 137 -18.96 -32.70 -20.20
C LEU A 137 -17.71 -32.50 -19.35
N THR A 138 -16.62 -33.09 -19.82
CA THR A 138 -15.30 -32.94 -19.22
C THR A 138 -14.71 -31.55 -19.52
N ILE A 139 -13.80 -31.09 -18.66
CA ILE A 139 -13.05 -29.84 -18.84
C ILE A 139 -12.40 -29.76 -20.23
N ALA A 140 -11.90 -30.88 -20.75
CA ALA A 140 -11.25 -30.94 -22.07
C ALA A 140 -12.25 -30.75 -23.22
N GLU A 141 -13.47 -31.28 -23.10
CA GLU A 141 -14.53 -31.09 -24.09
C GLU A 141 -15.06 -29.66 -24.08
N ILE A 142 -15.24 -29.08 -22.89
CA ILE A 142 -15.65 -27.69 -22.72
C ILE A 142 -14.58 -26.75 -23.26
N SER A 143 -13.30 -27.01 -22.97
CA SER A 143 -12.17 -26.23 -23.49
C SER A 143 -12.16 -26.20 -25.02
N ARG A 144 -12.41 -27.34 -25.68
CA ARG A 144 -12.53 -27.40 -27.14
C ARG A 144 -13.76 -26.67 -27.66
N LYS A 145 -14.91 -26.80 -26.98
CA LYS A 145 -16.18 -26.15 -27.40
C LYS A 145 -16.17 -24.63 -27.23
N MET A 146 -15.50 -24.15 -26.19
CA MET A 146 -15.46 -22.74 -25.81
C MET A 146 -14.21 -22.03 -26.32
N GLU A 147 -13.30 -22.74 -26.99
CA GLU A 147 -12.02 -22.21 -27.52
C GLU A 147 -11.16 -21.48 -26.47
N ILE A 148 -11.25 -21.91 -25.22
CA ILE A 148 -10.49 -21.37 -24.09
C ILE A 148 -9.66 -22.46 -23.40
N SER A 149 -8.61 -22.08 -22.68
CA SER A 149 -7.70 -23.05 -22.07
C SER A 149 -8.39 -23.92 -21.00
N PRO A 150 -7.96 -25.18 -20.79
CA PRO A 150 -8.50 -26.03 -19.73
C PRO A 150 -8.39 -25.40 -18.33
N GLN A 151 -7.35 -24.60 -18.10
CA GLN A 151 -7.18 -23.84 -16.86
C GLN A 151 -8.27 -22.78 -16.68
N MET A 152 -8.66 -22.11 -17.77
CA MET A 152 -9.75 -21.13 -17.77
C MET A 152 -11.09 -21.78 -17.53
N VAL A 153 -11.36 -22.92 -18.17
CA VAL A 153 -12.58 -23.71 -17.92
C VAL A 153 -12.67 -24.14 -16.44
N SER A 154 -11.56 -24.63 -15.87
CA SER A 154 -11.52 -24.98 -14.45
C SER A 154 -11.80 -23.77 -13.55
N LEU A 155 -11.31 -22.58 -13.93
CA LEU A 155 -11.62 -21.34 -13.24
C LEU A 155 -13.11 -20.99 -13.35
N TYR A 156 -13.74 -21.08 -14.53
CA TYR A 156 -15.15 -20.70 -14.72
C TYR A 156 -16.08 -21.59 -13.90
N ILE A 157 -15.85 -22.91 -13.95
CA ILE A 157 -16.63 -23.89 -13.19
C ILE A 157 -16.46 -23.67 -11.67
N SER A 158 -15.24 -23.36 -11.23
CA SER A 158 -14.95 -23.18 -9.80
C SER A 158 -15.17 -21.76 -9.28
N TYR A 159 -15.43 -20.77 -10.13
CA TYR A 159 -15.45 -19.34 -9.77
C TYR A 159 -16.50 -19.05 -8.69
N ARG A 160 -17.78 -19.33 -8.94
CA ARG A 160 -18.85 -19.14 -7.92
C ARG A 160 -18.69 -20.03 -6.69
N ALA A 161 -18.06 -21.21 -6.82
CA ALA A 161 -17.81 -22.11 -5.69
C ALA A 161 -16.62 -21.67 -4.81
N ARG A 162 -15.59 -21.03 -5.40
CA ARG A 162 -14.41 -20.51 -4.68
C ARG A 162 -14.67 -19.17 -4.04
N ILE A 163 -15.58 -18.38 -4.59
CA ILE A 163 -16.04 -17.18 -3.91
C ILE A 163 -17.21 -17.56 -3.02
N GLY A 164 -16.89 -18.13 -1.85
CA GLY A 164 -17.88 -18.28 -0.79
C GLY A 164 -18.48 -16.91 -0.51
N TYR A 165 -19.74 -16.73 -0.91
CA TYR A 165 -20.54 -15.52 -0.76
C TYR A 165 -19.81 -14.21 -1.15
N VAL A 166 -19.99 -13.78 -2.41
CA VAL A 166 -19.77 -12.38 -2.83
C VAL A 166 -21.02 -11.60 -2.46
N PRO A 167 -20.94 -10.59 -1.58
CA PRO A 167 -22.07 -9.70 -1.33
C PRO A 167 -22.51 -8.98 -2.63
N GLU A 168 -23.82 -8.84 -2.82
CA GLU A 168 -24.45 -8.31 -4.04
C GLU A 168 -23.97 -6.90 -4.45
N TYR A 169 -23.39 -6.13 -3.53
CA TYR A 169 -22.88 -4.77 -3.80
C TYR A 169 -21.63 -4.71 -4.68
N ILE A 170 -21.00 -5.84 -5.02
CA ILE A 170 -19.81 -5.88 -5.88
C ILE A 170 -20.18 -5.76 -7.37
N TYR A 171 -21.45 -5.98 -7.74
CA TYR A 171 -21.94 -5.84 -9.11
C TYR A 171 -22.22 -4.38 -9.51
N ASN A 172 -22.12 -3.42 -8.58
CA ASN A 172 -22.29 -1.99 -8.87
C ASN A 172 -20.94 -1.35 -9.27
N ILE A 173 -20.43 -1.75 -10.43
CA ILE A 173 -19.16 -1.24 -11.02
C ILE A 173 -19.29 0.23 -11.45
N ASP A 174 -20.51 0.75 -11.60
CA ASP A 174 -20.77 2.13 -12.01
C ASP A 174 -20.37 3.18 -10.96
N GLU A 175 -20.19 2.78 -9.69
CA GLU A 175 -19.72 3.67 -8.62
C GLU A 175 -18.18 3.80 -8.53
N LEU A 176 -17.43 3.12 -9.42
CA LEU A 176 -15.96 3.12 -9.43
C LEU A 176 -15.34 4.01 -10.52
N ARG A 177 -16.11 4.93 -11.11
CA ARG A 177 -15.60 5.95 -12.06
C ARG A 177 -15.26 7.26 -11.39
#